data_AF-C0XIC7-F1
#
_entry.id   AF-C0XIC7-F1
#
_cell.length_a   1.000
_cell.length_b   1.000
_cell.length_c   1.000
_cell.angle_alpha   90.00
_cell.angle_beta   90.00
_cell.angle_gamma   90.00
#
_symmetry.space_group_name_H-M   'P 1'
#
loop_
_entity.id
_entity.type
_entity.pdbx_description
1 polymer ?
#
loop_
_entity_poly.entity_id
_entity_poly.type
_entity_poly.pdbx_seq_one_letter_code
_entity_poly.pdbx_strand_id
1 'polypeptide(L)'
;MKKRFFLILIMSIFAIGIVLPSMTSPVAAQNKIVLKSGWKVIKGAAYPGVPYHAKTPKQSAILWTTPTVSKHTNLNKYPYETWNVVGVWVLQRGAKKRVYYQVDGEHDTGWVWRGYLTKGKNPNAAKANDNPNRLPEDD
;
A
#
# COMPACT_ATOMS: atom_id res chain seq x y z
N MET A 1 -20.37 57.91 -55.07
CA MET A 1 -21.43 56.89 -54.87
C MET A 1 -21.40 56.50 -53.39
N LYS A 2 -22.51 56.48 -52.62
CA LYS A 2 -23.32 55.27 -52.28
C LYS A 2 -22.43 54.02 -52.06
N LYS A 3 -22.43 53.27 -50.95
CA LYS A 3 -23.28 53.05 -49.74
C LYS A 3 -22.43 52.25 -48.70
N ARG A 4 -22.67 52.11 -47.37
CA ARG A 4 -23.49 52.73 -46.28
C ARG A 4 -22.89 52.19 -44.95
N PHE A 5 -23.01 52.92 -43.81
CA PHE A 5 -22.56 52.48 -42.47
C PHE A 5 -23.00 51.04 -42.09
N PHE A 6 -22.18 50.32 -41.31
CA PHE A 6 -22.64 49.30 -40.37
C PHE A 6 -21.76 49.28 -39.11
N LEU A 7 -22.26 48.66 -38.04
CA LEU A 7 -21.77 48.75 -36.65
C LEU A 7 -21.81 47.34 -36.03
N ILE A 8 -21.09 47.12 -34.90
CA ILE A 8 -21.15 45.88 -34.06
C ILE A 8 -20.38 44.71 -34.74
N LEU A 9 -19.66 43.78 -34.09
CA LEU A 9 -19.72 43.25 -32.72
C LEU A 9 -18.32 43.04 -32.08
N ILE A 10 -18.25 43.09 -30.74
CA ILE A 10 -17.08 42.68 -29.93
C ILE A 10 -17.20 41.17 -29.63
N MET A 11 -16.12 40.40 -29.75
CA MET A 11 -15.90 39.20 -28.93
C MET A 11 -14.42 38.90 -28.73
N SER A 12 -13.90 39.20 -27.53
CA SER A 12 -12.60 38.71 -27.07
C SER A 12 -12.74 37.25 -26.62
N ILE A 13 -12.24 36.30 -27.42
CA ILE A 13 -12.10 34.92 -26.95
C ILE A 13 -10.79 34.82 -26.17
N PHE A 14 -10.91 34.85 -24.85
CA PHE A 14 -9.80 34.73 -23.91
C PHE A 14 -9.14 33.35 -24.05
N ALA A 15 -7.81 33.32 -24.24
CA ALA A 15 -7.06 32.08 -24.45
C ALA A 15 -6.89 31.30 -23.13
N ILE A 16 -7.96 30.63 -22.67
CA ILE A 16 -7.90 29.71 -21.52
C ILE A 16 -7.21 28.41 -21.97
N GLY A 17 -5.88 28.45 -22.00
CA GLY A 17 -5.09 27.23 -21.98
C GLY A 17 -5.33 26.53 -20.65
N ILE A 18 -6.15 25.48 -20.65
CA ILE A 18 -6.44 24.67 -19.44
C ILE A 18 -5.19 23.88 -19.08
N VAL A 19 -4.30 24.52 -18.32
CA VAL A 19 -3.25 23.85 -17.56
C VAL A 19 -3.92 23.01 -16.48
N LEU A 20 -4.13 21.73 -16.80
CA LEU A 20 -4.54 20.72 -15.82
C LEU A 20 -3.59 20.80 -14.61
N PRO A 21 -4.07 21.13 -13.41
CA PRO A 21 -3.22 21.14 -12.23
C PRO A 21 -2.76 19.70 -11.98
N SER A 22 -1.47 19.43 -12.14
CA SER A 22 -0.85 18.15 -11.79
C SER A 22 -1.22 17.80 -10.36
N MET A 23 -2.10 16.80 -10.18
CA MET A 23 -2.56 16.37 -8.87
C MET A 23 -1.42 15.69 -8.11
N THR A 24 -0.56 16.50 -7.50
CA THR A 24 0.37 16.07 -6.47
C THR A 24 -0.44 15.76 -5.22
N SER A 25 -1.05 14.57 -5.18
CA SER A 25 -1.73 14.07 -4.00
C SER A 25 -0.80 14.22 -2.79
N PRO A 26 -1.25 14.83 -1.68
CA PRO A 26 -0.40 14.96 -0.51
C PRO A 26 0.04 13.58 -0.08
N VAL A 27 1.36 13.37 0.07
CA VAL A 27 1.88 12.11 0.58
C VAL A 27 1.34 11.97 2.00
N ALA A 28 0.39 11.06 2.18
CA ALA A 28 -0.31 10.83 3.44
C ALA A 28 0.68 10.71 4.59
N ALA A 29 0.33 11.32 5.74
CA ALA A 29 1.23 11.62 6.84
C ALA A 29 2.28 10.53 7.05
N GLN A 30 3.56 10.88 6.87
CA GLN A 30 4.66 9.94 7.03
C GLN A 30 4.81 9.60 8.52
N ASN A 31 4.04 8.61 8.99
CA ASN A 31 4.18 8.00 10.29
C ASN A 31 5.67 7.66 10.48
N LYS A 32 6.32 8.36 11.41
CA LYS A 32 7.78 8.43 11.54
C LYS A 32 8.35 7.03 11.75
N ILE A 33 8.79 6.38 10.68
CA ILE A 33 9.20 4.98 10.71
C ILE A 33 10.47 4.85 11.56
N VAL A 34 10.30 4.40 12.80
CA VAL A 34 11.42 4.03 13.67
C VAL A 34 12.05 2.77 13.08
N LEU A 35 13.35 2.85 12.78
CA LEU A 35 14.19 1.77 12.25
C LEU A 35 15.28 1.40 13.25
N LYS A 36 15.84 0.18 13.17
CA LYS A 36 17.08 -0.14 13.90
C LYS A 36 18.26 0.59 13.26
N SER A 37 19.23 0.95 14.12
CA SER A 37 20.47 1.62 13.72
C SER A 37 21.13 0.95 12.50
N GLY A 38 21.63 1.80 11.60
CA GLY A 38 22.24 1.40 10.32
C GLY A 38 21.26 1.08 9.19
N TRP A 39 19.93 1.04 9.41
CA TRP A 39 18.94 0.99 8.34
C TRP A 39 18.40 2.38 8.00
N LYS A 40 18.20 2.64 6.71
CA LYS A 40 17.47 3.81 6.17
C LYS A 40 16.43 3.39 5.14
N VAL A 41 15.32 4.12 5.04
CA VAL A 41 14.45 4.06 3.86
C VAL A 41 15.19 4.71 2.68
N ILE A 42 15.11 4.10 1.50
CA ILE A 42 15.60 4.69 0.23
C ILE A 42 14.52 4.79 -0.85
N LYS A 43 13.39 4.11 -0.66
CA LYS A 43 12.16 4.29 -1.45
C LYS A 43 10.97 3.85 -0.59
N GLY A 44 9.87 4.59 -0.63
CA GLY A 44 8.59 4.20 -0.06
C GLY A 44 7.48 4.58 -1.05
N ALA A 45 6.41 3.80 -1.08
CA ALA A 45 5.20 4.11 -1.84
C ALA A 45 3.99 3.42 -1.20
N ALA A 46 2.83 4.05 -1.27
CA ALA A 46 1.55 3.37 -1.06
C ALA A 46 1.34 2.28 -2.13
N TYR A 47 0.49 1.31 -1.83
CA TYR A 47 0.14 0.21 -2.72
C TYR A 47 -1.38 -0.04 -2.64
N PRO A 48 -2.07 -0.36 -3.76
CA PRO A 48 -3.53 -0.26 -3.83
C PRO A 48 -4.26 -1.50 -3.27
N GLY A 49 -3.92 -1.92 -2.05
CA GLY A 49 -4.60 -3.03 -1.35
C GLY A 49 -4.53 -4.37 -2.09
N VAL A 50 -3.38 -4.70 -2.69
CA VAL A 50 -3.24 -5.91 -3.51
C VAL A 50 -3.17 -7.15 -2.61
N PRO A 51 -3.96 -8.22 -2.83
CA PRO A 51 -3.94 -9.40 -1.99
C PRO A 51 -2.68 -10.25 -2.19
N TYR A 52 -2.11 -10.71 -1.08
CA TYR A 52 -1.03 -11.68 -0.97
C TYR A 52 -1.38 -12.73 0.10
N HIS A 53 -0.65 -13.84 0.14
CA HIS A 53 -0.72 -14.82 1.23
C HIS A 53 0.67 -15.29 1.65
N ALA A 54 0.77 -15.92 2.83
CA ALA A 54 2.02 -16.54 3.28
C ALA A 54 2.51 -17.57 2.25
N LYS A 55 3.75 -17.40 1.75
CA LYS A 55 4.35 -18.31 0.76
C LYS A 55 4.49 -19.74 1.27
N THR A 56 4.80 -19.87 2.56
CA THR A 56 4.94 -21.15 3.26
C THR A 56 4.13 -21.04 4.56
N PRO A 57 2.83 -21.39 4.58
CA PRO A 57 1.94 -21.05 5.71
C PRO A 57 2.39 -21.52 7.10
N LYS A 58 3.12 -22.64 7.19
CA LYS A 58 3.65 -23.17 8.46
C LYS A 58 5.00 -22.55 8.90
N GLN A 59 5.71 -21.85 8.01
CA GLN A 59 7.04 -21.29 8.27
C GLN A 59 6.94 -20.06 9.19
N SER A 60 7.84 -19.95 10.18
CA SER A 60 7.97 -18.76 11.04
C SER A 60 8.47 -17.52 10.28
N ALA A 61 7.60 -16.94 9.45
CA ALA A 61 7.77 -15.64 8.80
C ALA A 61 7.32 -14.53 9.76
N ILE A 62 8.22 -13.61 10.08
CA ILE A 62 7.97 -12.56 11.08
C ILE A 62 7.10 -11.45 10.50
N LEU A 63 6.08 -11.04 11.27
CA LEU A 63 5.37 -9.76 11.10
C LEU A 63 5.93 -8.77 12.14
N TRP A 64 6.35 -7.60 11.70
CA TRP A 64 6.97 -6.56 12.52
C TRP A 64 6.03 -5.35 12.67
N THR A 65 6.01 -4.70 13.85
CA THR A 65 5.18 -3.51 14.10
C THR A 65 5.70 -2.30 13.31
N THR A 66 7.02 -2.16 13.22
CA THR A 66 7.72 -1.29 12.27
C THR A 66 8.89 -2.06 11.65
N PRO A 67 9.36 -1.69 10.44
CA PRO A 67 10.47 -2.38 9.80
C PRO A 67 11.70 -2.48 10.70
N THR A 68 12.16 -3.71 10.94
CA THR A 68 13.38 -4.09 11.68
C THR A 68 13.38 -3.89 13.21
N VAL A 69 12.50 -3.07 13.81
CA VAL A 69 12.56 -2.77 15.26
C VAL A 69 11.93 -3.88 16.10
N SER A 70 10.61 -3.96 16.17
CA SER A 70 9.90 -4.89 17.04
C SER A 70 9.23 -6.00 16.24
N LYS A 71 9.41 -7.26 16.65
CA LYS A 71 8.54 -8.34 16.22
C LYS A 71 7.17 -8.10 16.85
N HIS A 72 6.13 -8.15 16.03
CA HIS A 72 4.74 -8.12 16.47
C HIS A 72 4.25 -9.55 16.67
N THR A 73 4.26 -10.33 15.59
CA THR A 73 3.78 -11.73 15.56
C THR A 73 4.54 -12.53 14.49
N ASN A 74 4.02 -13.68 14.07
CA ASN A 74 4.43 -14.37 12.85
C ASN A 74 3.20 -14.64 11.97
N LEU A 75 3.37 -14.65 10.65
CA LEU A 75 2.31 -15.03 9.69
C LEU A 75 1.78 -16.47 9.93
N ASN A 76 2.58 -17.37 10.51
CA ASN A 76 2.15 -18.75 10.73
C ASN A 76 1.16 -18.95 11.89
N LYS A 77 0.78 -17.87 12.62
CA LYS A 77 -0.45 -17.88 13.43
C LYS A 77 -1.71 -17.87 12.56
N TYR A 78 -1.63 -17.25 11.37
CA TYR A 78 -2.77 -17.01 10.48
C TYR A 78 -2.49 -17.62 9.08
N PRO A 79 -2.30 -18.95 9.00
CA PRO A 79 -1.82 -19.63 7.78
C PRO A 79 -2.79 -19.54 6.59
N TYR A 80 -4.07 -19.26 6.85
CA TYR A 80 -5.15 -19.19 5.87
C TYR A 80 -5.53 -17.75 5.49
N GLU A 81 -4.96 -16.75 6.15
CA GLU A 81 -5.27 -15.34 5.95
C GLU A 81 -4.78 -14.81 4.60
N THR A 82 -5.53 -13.84 4.05
CA THR A 82 -5.13 -13.03 2.90
C THR A 82 -4.73 -11.65 3.39
N TRP A 83 -3.51 -11.24 3.04
CA TRP A 83 -2.87 -10.00 3.47
C TRP A 83 -2.89 -8.99 2.33
N ASN A 84 -3.59 -7.88 2.51
CA ASN A 84 -3.62 -6.79 1.55
C ASN A 84 -2.34 -5.96 1.70
N VAL A 85 -1.50 -5.91 0.66
CA VAL A 85 -0.31 -5.06 0.65
C VAL A 85 -0.76 -3.62 0.37
N VAL A 86 -0.63 -2.77 1.37
CA VAL A 86 -0.99 -1.34 1.37
C VAL A 86 0.21 -0.41 1.21
N GLY A 87 1.44 -0.93 1.30
CA GLY A 87 2.65 -0.15 1.09
C GLY A 87 3.87 -1.00 0.71
N VAL A 88 4.80 -0.42 -0.06
CA VAL A 88 6.06 -1.05 -0.47
C VAL A 88 7.25 -0.14 -0.17
N TRP A 89 8.22 -0.68 0.56
CA TRP A 89 9.32 0.11 1.12
C TRP A 89 10.66 -0.62 0.92
N VAL A 90 11.63 0.09 0.37
CA VAL A 90 12.99 -0.39 0.16
C VAL A 90 13.89 0.20 1.23
N LEU A 91 14.43 -0.68 2.08
CA LEU A 91 15.35 -0.35 3.15
C LEU A 91 16.78 -0.71 2.74
N GLN A 92 17.74 0.12 3.12
CA GLN A 92 19.18 -0.10 2.87
C GLN A 92 19.98 -0.04 4.17
N ARG A 93 20.96 -0.95 4.31
CA ARG A 93 22.01 -0.94 5.35
C ARG A 93 23.35 -1.29 4.70
N GLY A 94 24.28 -0.33 4.66
CA GLY A 94 25.48 -0.45 3.83
C GLY A 94 25.11 -0.71 2.37
N ALA A 95 25.76 -1.68 1.72
CA ALA A 95 25.38 -2.14 0.38
C ALA A 95 24.10 -2.98 0.32
N LYS A 96 23.63 -3.54 1.45
CA LYS A 96 22.52 -4.51 1.47
C LYS A 96 21.17 -3.78 1.41
N LYS A 97 20.34 -4.13 0.41
CA LYS A 97 18.96 -3.62 0.25
C LYS A 97 17.95 -4.74 0.55
N ARG A 98 16.79 -4.39 1.09
CA ARG A 98 15.64 -5.30 1.33
C ARG A 98 14.33 -4.61 1.02
N VAL A 99 13.40 -5.34 0.40
CA VAL A 99 12.02 -4.89 0.18
C VAL A 99 11.13 -5.43 1.29
N TYR A 100 10.45 -4.52 1.99
CA TYR A 100 9.40 -4.82 2.94
C TYR A 100 8.06 -4.38 2.34
N TYR A 101 7.03 -5.19 2.58
CA TYR A 101 5.65 -4.80 2.35
C TYR A 101 5.03 -4.42 3.70
N GLN A 102 4.25 -3.34 3.69
CA GLN A 102 3.27 -3.08 4.74
C GLN A 102 1.99 -3.83 4.35
N VAL A 103 1.46 -4.60 5.28
CA VAL A 103 0.30 -5.47 5.10
C VAL A 103 -0.79 -5.14 6.10
N ASP A 104 -2.00 -5.37 5.63
CA ASP A 104 -3.27 -5.17 6.31
C ASP A 104 -4.05 -6.50 6.22
N GLY A 105 -4.51 -7.02 7.34
CA GLY A 105 -5.15 -8.33 7.47
C GLY A 105 -6.48 -8.23 8.22
N GLU A 106 -7.12 -9.38 8.43
CA GLU A 106 -8.32 -9.52 9.26
C GLU A 106 -7.94 -9.48 10.76
N HIS A 107 -6.82 -10.10 11.11
CA HIS A 107 -6.41 -10.30 12.51
C HIS A 107 -5.33 -9.34 13.01
N ASP A 108 -4.48 -8.85 12.11
CA ASP A 108 -3.27 -8.10 12.45
C ASP A 108 -2.86 -7.19 11.28
N THR A 109 -2.12 -6.11 11.60
CA THR A 109 -1.45 -5.26 10.60
C THR A 109 0.03 -5.18 10.88
N GLY A 110 0.83 -4.78 9.88
CA GLY A 110 2.24 -4.49 10.10
C GLY A 110 3.11 -4.67 8.87
N TRP A 111 4.31 -5.19 9.09
CA TRP A 111 5.38 -5.18 8.11
C TRP A 111 5.99 -6.56 7.93
N VAL A 112 6.23 -6.96 6.69
CA VAL A 112 6.79 -8.27 6.36
C VAL A 112 7.83 -8.16 5.25
N TRP A 113 8.84 -9.01 5.26
CA TRP A 113 9.81 -9.09 4.17
C TRP A 113 9.16 -9.73 2.94
N ARG A 114 9.27 -9.09 1.77
CA ARG A 114 8.60 -9.50 0.52
C ARG A 114 8.72 -10.99 0.20
N GLY A 115 9.87 -11.61 0.49
CA GLY A 115 10.13 -13.02 0.15
C GLY A 115 9.33 -14.05 0.97
N TYR A 116 8.61 -13.63 2.03
CA TYR A 116 7.69 -14.49 2.77
C TYR A 116 6.27 -14.52 2.19
N LEU A 117 5.96 -13.71 1.17
CA LEU A 117 4.62 -13.62 0.57
C LEU A 117 4.59 -14.06 -0.90
N THR A 118 3.46 -14.64 -1.30
CA THR A 118 3.07 -14.92 -2.69
C THR A 118 1.86 -14.04 -3.05
N LYS A 119 1.79 -13.53 -4.29
CA LYS A 119 0.69 -12.66 -4.74
C LYS A 119 -0.56 -13.48 -5.05
N GLY A 120 -1.72 -13.00 -4.61
CA GLY A 120 -3.03 -13.65 -4.78
C GLY A 120 -3.78 -13.74 -3.45
N LYS A 121 -5.10 -13.99 -3.51
CA LYS A 121 -5.86 -14.43 -2.32
C LYS A 121 -5.33 -15.79 -1.85
N ASN A 122 -5.42 -16.07 -0.55
CA ASN A 122 -4.99 -17.36 -0.01
C ASN A 122 -5.94 -18.48 -0.48
N PRO A 123 -5.46 -19.50 -1.23
CA PRO A 123 -6.33 -20.57 -1.74
C PRO A 123 -6.87 -21.50 -0.63
N ASN A 124 -6.37 -21.35 0.62
CA ASN A 124 -6.88 -22.07 1.79
C ASN A 124 -7.69 -21.17 2.74
N ALA A 125 -8.09 -19.95 2.33
CA ALA A 125 -8.90 -19.05 3.15
C ALA A 125 -10.18 -19.72 3.70
N ALA A 126 -10.81 -20.58 2.88
CA ALA A 126 -11.98 -21.39 3.24
C ALA A 126 -11.73 -22.46 4.35
N LYS A 127 -10.56 -22.44 5.01
CA LYS A 127 -10.21 -23.27 6.19
C LYS A 127 -9.98 -22.42 7.45
N ALA A 128 -10.17 -21.10 7.36
CA ALA A 128 -10.18 -20.20 8.53
C ALA A 128 -11.52 -20.27 9.27
N ASN A 129 -12.62 -20.41 8.53
CA ASN A 129 -13.98 -20.65 9.01
C ASN A 129 -14.17 -22.01 9.71
N ASP A 130 -13.30 -23.00 9.46
CA ASP A 130 -13.33 -24.30 10.17
C ASP A 130 -12.75 -24.21 11.59
N ASN A 131 -12.34 -23.01 12.04
CA ASN A 131 -11.88 -22.75 13.40
C ASN A 131 -13.08 -22.57 14.35
N PRO A 132 -13.32 -23.47 15.32
CA PRO A 132 -14.49 -23.40 16.21
C PRO A 132 -14.49 -22.20 17.17
N ASN A 133 -13.41 -21.40 17.20
CA ASN A 133 -13.29 -20.18 17.99
C ASN A 133 -13.52 -18.89 17.17
N ARG A 134 -13.90 -18.98 15.88
CA ARG A 134 -14.32 -17.82 15.09
C ARG A 134 -15.77 -17.51 15.45
N LEU A 135 -16.03 -16.33 16.03
CA LEU A 135 -17.39 -15.82 16.16
C LEU A 135 -18.02 -15.69 14.76
N PRO A 136 -19.34 -15.91 14.61
CA PRO A 136 -20.00 -15.64 13.35
C PRO A 136 -19.83 -14.18 12.95
N GLU A 137 -19.71 -13.93 11.64
CA GLU A 137 -19.91 -12.60 11.08
C GLU A 137 -21.43 -12.36 11.10
N ASP A 138 -21.90 -11.24 11.66
CA ASP A 138 -23.32 -10.86 11.61
C ASP A 138 -23.69 -10.45 10.17
N ASP A 139 -24.73 -11.07 9.61
CA ASP A 139 -25.32 -10.81 8.27
C ASP A 139 -26.20 -9.53 8.21
#